data_AF-A0A2V7Y7L0-F1
#
_entry.id   AF-A0A2V7Y7L0-F1
#
_cell.length_a   1.000
_cell.length_b   1.000
_cell.length_c   1.000
_cell.angle_alpha   90.00
_cell.angle_beta   90.00
_cell.angle_gamma   90.00
#
_symmetry.space_group_name_H-M   'P 1'
#
loop_
_entity.id
_entity.type
_entity.pdbx_description
1 polymer ?
#
loop_
_entity_poly.entity_id
_entity_poly.type
_entity_poly.pdbx_seq_one_letter_code
_entity_poly.pdbx_strand_id
1 'polypeptide(L)'
;MRDWFGSEANVPELIQKKKYGKAEKLLRQQFDAGRRDPDLRLQLADVLALDGRGREAVPIYIGLADEFGRSGNAAKAIGVLKKIERVAPGRADMADRLAALISDHGAGAAEVPAPPPAELEVAAPEPSAAADEAAVPAALAPALSSPLFGDFSREDLLAVIRGLRLLTFDPGDIIVGDGEPGDSLFVISSGRVKAFVKGAGGRYTMARELGEGHFFGEIAILYGKPRTATVTAADRCELLELERATVETIAASHPRVREVLQSFCNARVGGGM
;
A
#
# COMPACT_ATOMS: atom_id res chain seq x y z
N MET A 1 26.04 -37.16 -13.94
CA MET A 1 25.14 -37.40 -12.80
C MET A 1 25.72 -36.73 -11.57
N ARG A 2 25.32 -35.49 -11.30
CA ARG A 2 25.45 -34.75 -10.03
C ARG A 2 24.76 -33.40 -10.23
N ASP A 3 23.63 -33.24 -9.56
CA ASP A 3 22.75 -32.07 -9.61
C ASP A 3 23.45 -30.84 -9.00
N TRP A 4 23.62 -29.76 -9.79
CA TRP A 4 24.30 -28.51 -9.39
C TRP A 4 23.31 -27.40 -8.98
N PHE A 5 22.01 -27.54 -9.21
CA PHE A 5 21.02 -26.51 -8.82
C PHE A 5 20.31 -26.84 -7.51
N GLY A 6 21.05 -26.76 -6.40
CA GLY A 6 20.42 -26.49 -5.11
C GLY A 6 20.23 -24.98 -4.99
N SER A 7 19.09 -24.43 -5.41
CA SER A 7 18.77 -23.04 -5.09
C SER A 7 18.76 -22.90 -3.57
N GLU A 8 19.55 -21.97 -3.03
CA GLU A 8 19.42 -21.59 -1.62
C GLU A 8 17.96 -21.16 -1.42
N ALA A 9 17.22 -21.93 -0.61
CA ALA A 9 15.80 -21.68 -0.42
C ALA A 9 15.63 -20.28 0.18
N ASN A 10 14.97 -19.38 -0.57
CA ASN A 10 14.67 -18.04 -0.10
C ASN A 10 13.48 -18.07 0.88
N VAL A 11 13.41 -17.10 1.80
CA VAL A 11 12.38 -16.99 2.85
C VAL A 11 10.95 -17.12 2.29
N PRO A 12 10.57 -16.48 1.16
CA PRO A 12 9.22 -16.61 0.61
C PRO A 12 8.84 -18.05 0.25
N GLU A 13 9.76 -18.83 -0.33
CA GLU A 13 9.51 -20.24 -0.67
C GLU A 13 9.31 -21.10 0.58
N LEU A 14 10.07 -20.81 1.65
CA LEU A 14 9.93 -21.52 2.92
C LEU A 14 8.59 -21.22 3.58
N ILE A 15 8.10 -19.98 3.50
CA ILE A 15 6.78 -19.58 3.98
C ILE A 15 5.67 -20.28 3.17
N GLN A 16 5.78 -20.31 1.84
CA GLN A 16 4.81 -20.99 0.98
C GLN A 16 4.73 -22.50 1.30
N LYS A 17 5.88 -23.11 1.61
CA LYS A 17 5.98 -24.52 2.02
C LYS A 17 5.66 -24.75 3.51
N LYS A 18 5.21 -23.72 4.25
CA LYS A 18 4.93 -23.74 5.71
C LYS A 18 6.11 -24.22 6.57
N LYS A 19 7.35 -23.99 6.13
CA LYS A 19 8.59 -24.37 6.82
C LYS A 19 9.08 -23.21 7.72
N TYR A 20 8.26 -22.75 8.65
CA TYR A 20 8.50 -21.53 9.44
C TYR A 20 9.79 -21.59 10.26
N GLY A 21 10.10 -22.71 10.92
CA GLY A 21 11.36 -22.85 11.67
C GLY A 21 12.63 -22.75 10.81
N LYS A 22 12.57 -23.17 9.53
CA LYS A 22 13.68 -22.97 8.59
C LYS A 22 13.79 -21.52 8.14
N ALA A 23 12.64 -20.87 7.88
CA ALA A 23 12.58 -19.46 7.53
C ALA A 23 13.13 -18.58 8.65
N GLU A 24 12.74 -18.83 9.90
CA GLU A 24 13.26 -18.14 11.08
C GLU A 24 14.77 -18.29 11.20
N LYS A 25 15.30 -19.53 11.08
CA LYS A 25 16.74 -19.76 11.18
C LYS A 25 17.52 -18.97 10.12
N LEU A 26 17.02 -18.94 8.89
CA LEU A 26 17.64 -18.19 7.79
C LEU A 26 17.61 -16.67 8.08
N LEU A 27 16.50 -16.14 8.55
CA LEU A 27 16.36 -14.73 8.92
C LEU A 27 17.29 -14.35 10.07
N ARG A 28 17.41 -15.19 11.11
CA ARG A 28 18.32 -14.97 12.24
C ARG A 28 19.78 -14.94 11.83
N GLN A 29 20.19 -15.82 10.90
CA GLN A 29 21.55 -15.78 10.34
C GLN A 29 21.84 -14.47 9.61
N GLN A 30 20.85 -13.88 8.94
CA GLN A 30 21.00 -12.58 8.29
C GLN A 30 21.10 -11.41 9.30
N PHE A 31 20.45 -11.53 10.47
CA PHE A 31 20.61 -10.57 11.57
C PHE A 31 22.00 -10.56 12.18
N ASP A 32 22.55 -11.76 12.45
CA ASP A 32 23.86 -11.92 13.07
C ASP A 32 25.00 -11.35 12.20
N ALA A 33 24.75 -11.21 10.89
CA ALA A 33 25.64 -10.52 9.95
C ALA A 33 25.63 -8.97 10.09
N GLY A 34 24.97 -8.41 11.11
CA GLY A 34 25.03 -6.99 11.47
C GLY A 34 23.97 -6.10 10.80
N ARG A 35 23.01 -6.67 10.07
CA ARG A 35 21.91 -5.90 9.45
C ARG A 35 20.78 -5.72 10.47
N ARG A 36 20.68 -4.55 11.10
CA ARG A 36 19.45 -4.12 11.82
C ARG A 36 18.37 -3.63 10.86
N ASP A 37 18.17 -4.35 9.77
CA ASP A 37 17.23 -3.99 8.71
C ASP A 37 15.78 -4.11 9.25
N PRO A 38 14.98 -3.03 9.21
CA PRO A 38 13.56 -3.06 9.58
C PRO A 38 12.76 -4.09 8.78
N ASP A 39 13.07 -4.29 7.50
CA ASP A 39 12.31 -5.20 6.63
C ASP A 39 12.58 -6.66 6.99
N LEU A 40 13.83 -7.00 7.35
CA LEU A 40 14.15 -8.33 7.88
C LEU A 40 13.46 -8.60 9.22
N ARG A 41 13.30 -7.58 10.06
CA ARG A 41 12.61 -7.73 11.37
C ARG A 41 11.13 -7.93 11.17
N LEU A 42 10.57 -7.24 10.19
CA LEU A 42 9.18 -7.40 9.82
C LEU A 42 8.92 -8.80 9.27
N GLN A 43 9.79 -9.30 8.38
CA GLN A 43 9.71 -10.68 7.87
C GLN A 43 9.82 -11.73 8.99
N LEU A 44 10.71 -11.53 9.96
CA LEU A 44 10.82 -12.41 11.12
C LEU A 44 9.53 -12.41 11.96
N ALA A 45 8.98 -11.23 12.24
CA ALA A 45 7.72 -11.12 12.97
C ALA A 45 6.56 -11.79 12.21
N ASP A 46 6.49 -11.63 10.89
CA ASP A 46 5.49 -12.29 10.04
C ASP A 46 5.62 -13.81 10.08
N VAL A 47 6.85 -14.35 10.01
CA VAL A 47 7.09 -15.80 10.13
C VAL A 47 6.65 -16.32 11.51
N LEU A 48 6.98 -15.61 12.59
CA LEU A 48 6.57 -15.97 13.94
C LEU A 48 5.04 -15.93 14.11
N ALA A 49 4.38 -14.91 13.56
CA ALA A 49 2.93 -14.80 13.58
C ALA A 49 2.25 -15.94 12.82
N LEU A 50 2.76 -16.29 11.63
CA LEU A 50 2.27 -17.41 10.82
C LEU A 50 2.48 -18.78 11.50
N ASP A 51 3.52 -18.91 12.30
CA ASP A 51 3.80 -20.10 13.13
C ASP A 51 2.97 -20.16 14.43
N GLY A 52 2.03 -19.22 14.63
CA GLY A 52 1.20 -19.14 15.84
C GLY A 52 1.92 -18.58 17.07
N ARG A 53 3.16 -18.10 16.92
CA ARG A 53 3.99 -17.54 18.00
C ARG A 53 3.78 -16.03 18.15
N GLY A 54 2.51 -15.64 18.23
CA GLY A 54 2.12 -14.24 18.33
C GLY A 54 2.74 -13.49 19.51
N ARG A 55 2.94 -14.17 20.65
CA ARG A 55 3.58 -13.58 21.83
C ARG A 55 5.02 -13.09 21.56
N GLU A 56 5.73 -13.73 20.63
CA GLU A 56 7.09 -13.35 20.23
C GLU A 56 7.09 -12.35 19.07
N ALA A 57 6.14 -12.45 18.14
CA ALA A 57 6.01 -11.53 17.02
C ALA A 57 5.63 -10.10 17.47
N VAL A 58 4.71 -10.02 18.44
CA VAL A 58 4.08 -8.77 18.86
C VAL A 58 5.06 -7.70 19.39
N PRO A 59 6.03 -8.02 20.26
CA PRO A 59 7.04 -7.04 20.67
C PRO A 59 7.88 -6.51 19.50
N ILE A 60 8.17 -7.34 18.49
CA ILE A 60 8.91 -6.94 17.30
C ILE A 60 8.07 -5.97 16.46
N TYR A 61 6.80 -6.29 16.23
CA TYR A 61 5.88 -5.39 15.54
C TYR A 61 5.72 -4.05 16.25
N ILE A 62 5.64 -4.03 17.58
CA ILE A 62 5.60 -2.78 18.35
C ILE A 62 6.82 -1.91 18.02
N GLY A 63 8.03 -2.48 18.15
CA GLY A 63 9.26 -1.73 17.89
C GLY A 63 9.32 -1.17 16.47
N LEU A 64 8.85 -1.94 15.49
CA LEU A 64 8.79 -1.53 14.09
C LEU A 64 7.72 -0.46 13.82
N ALA A 65 6.53 -0.58 14.42
CA ALA A 65 5.49 0.42 14.27
C ALA A 65 5.95 1.78 14.83
N ASP A 66 6.55 1.79 16.02
CA ASP A 66 7.08 3.00 16.63
C ASP A 66 8.25 3.60 15.80
N GLU A 67 9.10 2.75 15.21
CA GLU A 67 10.19 3.16 14.32
C GLU A 67 9.67 3.79 13.02
N PHE A 68 8.76 3.11 12.30
CA PHE A 68 8.16 3.64 11.08
C PHE A 68 7.36 4.93 11.33
N GLY A 69 6.69 5.02 12.49
CA GLY A 69 6.03 6.24 12.94
C GLY A 69 6.99 7.42 13.04
N ARG A 70 8.08 7.24 13.79
CA ARG A 70 9.12 8.26 13.98
C ARG A 70 9.85 8.64 12.68
N SER A 71 9.91 7.72 11.72
CA SER A 71 10.51 7.96 10.40
C SER A 71 9.55 8.58 9.37
N GLY A 72 8.32 8.94 9.74
CA GLY A 72 7.36 9.57 8.82
C GLY A 72 6.67 8.59 7.86
N ASN A 73 6.75 7.27 8.12
CA ASN A 73 6.08 6.25 7.31
C ASN A 73 4.80 5.75 8.00
N ALA A 74 3.78 6.62 8.07
CA ALA A 74 2.49 6.29 8.70
C ALA A 74 1.83 5.05 8.08
N ALA A 75 1.81 4.92 6.75
CA ALA A 75 1.15 3.80 6.09
C ALA A 75 1.73 2.45 6.54
N LYS A 76 3.07 2.34 6.60
CA LYS A 76 3.75 1.13 7.06
C LYS A 76 3.54 0.91 8.57
N ALA A 77 3.62 1.96 9.38
CA ALA A 77 3.33 1.87 10.82
C ALA A 77 1.91 1.37 11.11
N ILE A 78 0.90 1.93 10.44
CA ILE A 78 -0.51 1.52 10.54
C ILE A 78 -0.67 0.07 10.07
N GLY A 79 -0.04 -0.32 8.95
CA GLY A 79 -0.03 -1.70 8.46
C GLY A 79 0.48 -2.67 9.52
N VAL A 80 1.60 -2.35 10.16
CA VAL A 80 2.17 -3.16 11.25
C VAL A 80 1.22 -3.24 12.45
N LEU A 81 0.60 -2.13 12.86
CA LEU A 81 -0.38 -2.16 13.95
C LEU A 81 -1.61 -3.03 13.62
N LYS A 82 -2.06 -3.02 12.36
CA LYS A 82 -3.14 -3.92 11.90
C LYS A 82 -2.73 -5.39 11.94
N LYS A 83 -1.45 -5.71 11.75
CA LYS A 83 -0.94 -7.08 12.00
C LYS A 83 -1.02 -7.45 13.49
N ILE A 84 -0.67 -6.52 14.39
CA ILE A 84 -0.80 -6.76 15.83
C ILE A 84 -2.25 -7.03 16.23
N GLU A 85 -3.19 -6.24 15.70
CA GLU A 85 -4.64 -6.41 15.94
C GLU A 85 -5.12 -7.81 15.54
N ARG A 86 -4.61 -8.35 14.43
CA ARG A 86 -4.91 -9.72 13.97
C ARG A 86 -4.32 -10.81 14.87
N VAL A 87 -3.10 -10.61 15.34
CA VAL A 87 -2.35 -11.59 16.13
C VAL A 87 -2.79 -11.60 17.60
N ALA A 88 -3.18 -10.45 18.14
CA ALA A 88 -3.58 -10.26 19.52
C ALA A 88 -4.80 -9.31 19.61
N PRO A 89 -6.00 -9.78 19.25
CA PRO A 89 -7.21 -8.95 19.26
C PRO A 89 -7.56 -8.48 20.68
N GLY A 90 -8.08 -7.26 20.79
CA GLY A 90 -8.57 -6.70 22.07
C GLY A 90 -7.48 -6.18 23.02
N ARG A 91 -6.24 -6.01 22.54
CA ARG A 91 -5.15 -5.50 23.37
C ARG A 91 -5.33 -4.02 23.70
N ALA A 92 -5.30 -3.68 24.99
CA ALA A 92 -5.66 -2.36 25.50
C ALA A 92 -4.73 -1.22 25.03
N ASP A 93 -3.43 -1.48 24.83
CA ASP A 93 -2.45 -0.45 24.47
C ASP A 93 -2.47 -0.07 22.98
N MET A 94 -3.24 -0.76 22.13
CA MET A 94 -3.29 -0.49 20.69
C MET A 94 -3.88 0.88 20.37
N ALA A 95 -4.93 1.28 21.09
CA ALA A 95 -5.56 2.58 20.90
C ALA A 95 -4.60 3.73 21.26
N ASP A 96 -3.83 3.57 22.35
CA ASP A 96 -2.84 4.55 22.80
C ASP A 96 -1.66 4.65 21.83
N ARG A 97 -1.23 3.52 21.23
CA ARG A 97 -0.17 3.50 20.21
C ARG A 97 -0.60 4.15 18.91
N LEU A 98 -1.81 3.83 18.45
CA LEU A 98 -2.43 4.53 17.32
C LEU A 98 -2.45 6.03 17.57
N ALA A 99 -2.89 6.44 18.77
CA ALA A 99 -2.88 7.84 19.19
C ALA A 99 -1.49 8.49 19.21
N ALA A 100 -0.44 7.77 19.62
CA ALA A 100 0.92 8.28 19.68
C ALA A 100 1.52 8.50 18.28
N LEU A 101 1.29 7.57 17.35
CA LEU A 101 1.71 7.72 15.95
C LEU A 101 1.15 8.98 15.29
N ILE A 102 -0.03 9.39 15.72
CA ILE A 102 -0.75 10.56 15.19
C ILE A 102 -0.17 11.87 15.71
N SER A 103 0.29 11.90 16.96
CA SER A 103 0.95 13.07 17.54
C SER A 103 2.28 13.42 16.87
N ASP A 104 2.98 12.43 16.32
CA ASP A 104 4.28 12.62 15.64
C ASP A 104 4.15 12.97 14.14
N HIS A 105 2.96 12.82 13.53
CA HIS A 105 2.76 12.97 12.07
C HIS A 105 2.22 14.34 11.61
N GLY A 106 1.99 15.29 12.53
CA GLY A 106 1.35 16.58 12.23
C GLY A 106 2.17 17.59 11.41
N ALA A 107 3.27 17.23 10.76
CA ALA A 107 4.06 18.15 9.94
C ALA A 107 4.91 17.42 8.89
N GLY A 108 4.35 17.14 7.71
CA GLY A 108 5.11 16.55 6.62
C GLY A 108 4.29 16.41 5.34
N ALA A 109 3.85 17.53 4.77
CA ALA A 109 3.23 17.56 3.45
C ALA A 109 4.25 17.09 2.39
N ALA A 110 4.13 15.83 1.97
CA ALA A 110 4.79 15.38 0.76
C ALA A 110 4.01 15.89 -0.44
N GLU A 111 4.64 16.78 -1.19
CA GLU A 111 4.11 17.35 -2.42
C GLU A 111 3.94 16.23 -3.45
N VAL A 112 2.70 15.99 -3.87
CA VAL A 112 2.39 15.00 -4.90
C VAL A 112 2.58 15.68 -6.25
N PRO A 113 3.50 15.21 -7.12
CA PRO A 113 3.52 15.67 -8.50
C PRO A 113 2.21 15.25 -9.19
N ALA A 114 1.45 16.24 -9.65
CA ALA A 114 0.25 16.04 -10.45
C ALA A 114 0.63 15.31 -11.76
N PRO A 115 -0.07 14.23 -12.14
CA PRO A 115 0.13 13.64 -13.45
C PRO A 115 -0.32 14.62 -14.55
N PRO A 116 0.30 14.56 -15.75
CA PRO A 116 -0.28 15.20 -16.92
C PRO A 116 -1.68 14.62 -17.20
N PRO A 117 -2.62 15.41 -17.74
CA PRO A 117 -3.96 14.95 -18.03
C PRO A 117 -3.94 13.71 -18.93
N ALA A 118 -4.77 12.73 -18.59
CA ALA A 118 -5.12 11.67 -19.53
C ALA A 118 -6.00 12.29 -20.62
N GLU A 119 -5.39 12.70 -21.72
CA GLU A 119 -6.12 13.15 -22.91
C GLU A 119 -6.99 11.99 -23.42
N LEU A 120 -8.28 12.08 -23.14
CA LEU A 120 -9.33 11.31 -23.79
C LEU A 120 -9.62 11.98 -25.14
N GLU A 121 -8.73 11.86 -26.12
CA GLU A 121 -9.05 12.25 -27.49
C GLU A 121 -9.69 11.09 -28.25
N VAL A 122 -10.88 11.38 -28.78
CA VAL A 122 -11.74 10.50 -29.56
C VAL A 122 -11.45 10.74 -31.03
N ALA A 123 -10.68 9.87 -31.68
CA ALA A 123 -10.70 9.72 -33.15
C ALA A 123 -10.04 8.40 -33.58
N ALA A 124 -10.67 7.69 -34.51
CA ALA A 124 -10.15 6.51 -35.20
C ALA A 124 -10.30 6.72 -36.72
N PRO A 125 -9.68 5.89 -37.58
CA PRO A 125 -8.31 5.37 -37.58
C PRO A 125 -7.62 5.60 -38.94
N GLU A 126 -6.36 5.17 -39.11
CA GLU A 126 -5.81 4.40 -40.26
C GLU A 126 -4.28 4.15 -40.06
N PRO A 127 -3.67 3.12 -40.68
CA PRO A 127 -2.56 2.35 -40.12
C PRO A 127 -1.18 2.76 -40.68
N SER A 128 -0.13 2.63 -39.86
CA SER A 128 1.21 2.38 -40.39
C SER A 128 2.13 1.74 -39.36
N ALA A 129 2.93 0.80 -39.86
CA ALA A 129 3.94 0.03 -39.17
C ALA A 129 5.21 0.84 -38.85
N ALA A 130 6.08 0.17 -38.09
CA ALA A 130 7.50 0.43 -37.81
C ALA A 130 7.82 1.12 -36.47
N ALA A 131 8.38 0.28 -35.59
CA ALA A 131 9.46 0.50 -34.62
C ALA A 131 9.81 1.94 -34.23
N ASP A 132 9.74 2.23 -32.94
CA ASP A 132 10.88 2.81 -32.23
C ASP A 132 10.85 2.46 -30.74
N GLU A 133 11.94 1.86 -30.24
CA GLU A 133 12.27 1.77 -28.83
C GLU A 133 12.83 3.15 -28.43
N ALA A 134 12.06 3.98 -27.73
CA ALA A 134 12.64 5.16 -27.09
C ALA A 134 11.86 5.66 -25.88
N ALA A 135 12.63 5.86 -24.82
CA ALA A 135 12.39 6.72 -23.66
C ALA A 135 11.39 6.25 -22.60
N VAL A 136 11.91 5.50 -21.62
CA VAL A 136 11.42 5.50 -20.24
C VAL A 136 12.10 6.65 -19.48
N PRO A 137 11.37 7.71 -19.09
CA PRO A 137 11.71 8.47 -17.89
C PRO A 137 10.47 8.56 -16.97
N ALA A 138 10.55 8.64 -15.65
CA ALA A 138 11.64 8.72 -14.73
C ALA A 138 11.20 8.00 -13.45
N ALA A 139 12.15 7.40 -12.74
CA ALA A 139 11.94 6.81 -11.44
C ALA A 139 11.24 7.82 -10.50
N LEU A 140 10.05 7.44 -10.01
CA LEU A 140 9.39 8.16 -8.93
C LEU A 140 10.26 8.03 -7.68
N ALA A 141 10.82 9.17 -7.23
CA ALA A 141 11.41 9.29 -5.91
C ALA A 141 10.42 8.76 -4.84
N PRO A 142 10.92 8.11 -3.77
CA PRO A 142 10.05 7.57 -2.73
C PRO A 142 9.29 8.73 -2.06
N ALA A 143 8.01 8.85 -2.35
CA ALA A 143 7.10 9.71 -1.60
C ALA A 143 6.92 9.10 -0.21
N LEU A 144 7.84 9.46 0.69
CA LEU A 144 7.66 9.39 2.13
C LEU A 144 6.48 10.30 2.50
N SER A 145 5.65 9.88 3.46
CA SER A 145 4.33 10.42 3.79
C SER A 145 3.23 10.07 2.78
N SER A 146 2.27 9.23 3.20
CA SER A 146 1.01 9.17 2.46
C SER A 146 0.30 10.52 2.66
N PRO A 147 0.05 11.28 1.59
CA PRO A 147 -0.63 12.58 1.68
C PRO A 147 -2.01 12.47 2.32
N LEU A 148 -2.63 11.28 2.23
CA LEU A 148 -3.94 11.00 2.79
C LEU A 148 -3.98 11.22 4.31
N PHE A 149 -2.90 10.89 5.03
CA PHE A 149 -2.91 10.91 6.50
C PHE A 149 -2.31 12.19 7.11
N GLY A 150 -1.70 13.06 6.30
CA GLY A 150 -1.00 14.26 6.78
C GLY A 150 -1.92 15.40 7.22
N ASP A 151 -3.14 15.47 6.66
CA ASP A 151 -4.05 16.61 6.84
C ASP A 151 -5.21 16.34 7.84
N PHE A 152 -5.17 15.19 8.53
CA PHE A 152 -6.22 14.79 9.48
C PHE A 152 -5.92 15.24 10.90
N SER A 153 -6.97 15.67 11.62
CA SER A 153 -6.87 15.84 13.06
C SER A 153 -6.67 14.49 13.75
N ARG A 154 -6.30 14.52 15.04
CA ARG A 154 -6.06 13.27 15.76
C ARG A 154 -7.28 12.37 15.83
N GLU A 155 -8.45 12.97 16.00
CA GLU A 155 -9.71 12.24 16.09
C GLU A 155 -10.12 11.66 14.73
N ASP A 156 -9.96 12.44 13.66
CA ASP A 156 -10.22 12.00 12.27
C ASP A 156 -9.35 10.80 11.91
N LEU A 157 -8.03 10.89 12.17
CA LEU A 157 -7.07 9.84 11.83
C LEU A 157 -7.32 8.57 12.64
N LEU A 158 -7.70 8.68 13.93
CA LEU A 158 -8.12 7.52 14.73
C LEU A 158 -9.37 6.85 14.14
N ALA A 159 -10.37 7.63 13.73
CA ALA A 159 -11.59 7.10 13.13
C ALA A 159 -11.28 6.37 11.81
N VAL A 160 -10.43 6.97 10.96
CA VAL A 160 -9.96 6.35 9.72
C VAL A 160 -9.21 5.05 9.99
N ILE A 161 -8.21 5.05 10.89
CA ILE A 161 -7.42 3.85 11.14
C ILE A 161 -8.27 2.71 11.70
N ARG A 162 -9.27 3.00 12.54
CA ARG A 162 -10.21 1.98 13.01
C ARG A 162 -10.99 1.34 11.86
N GLY A 163 -11.36 2.11 10.86
CA GLY A 163 -12.04 1.64 9.65
C GLY A 163 -11.17 0.85 8.66
N LEU A 164 -9.84 0.93 8.77
CA LEU A 164 -8.93 0.28 7.82
C LEU A 164 -8.87 -1.24 8.01
N ARG A 165 -8.92 -1.96 6.89
CA ARG A 165 -8.64 -3.41 6.82
C ARG A 165 -7.31 -3.65 6.11
N LEU A 166 -6.43 -4.47 6.67
CA LEU A 166 -5.18 -4.85 6.03
C LEU A 166 -5.41 -6.02 5.05
N LEU A 167 -5.09 -5.85 3.79
CA LEU A 167 -5.12 -6.90 2.77
C LEU A 167 -3.70 -7.25 2.33
N THR A 168 -3.52 -8.47 1.85
CA THR A 168 -2.24 -8.96 1.30
C THR A 168 -2.51 -9.55 -0.07
N PHE A 169 -1.67 -9.20 -1.04
CA PHE A 169 -1.74 -9.67 -2.41
C PHE A 169 -0.38 -10.23 -2.83
N ASP A 170 -0.40 -11.27 -3.64
CA ASP A 170 0.79 -11.88 -4.23
C ASP A 170 1.09 -11.26 -5.62
N PRO A 171 2.34 -11.34 -6.11
CA PRO A 171 2.70 -10.78 -7.41
C PRO A 171 1.79 -11.30 -8.54
N GLY A 172 1.21 -10.38 -9.31
CA GLY A 172 0.30 -10.68 -10.41
C GLY A 172 -1.18 -10.67 -10.04
N ASP A 173 -1.54 -10.61 -8.75
CA ASP A 173 -2.95 -10.50 -8.34
C ASP A 173 -3.58 -9.21 -8.87
N ILE A 174 -4.82 -9.30 -9.35
CA ILE A 174 -5.64 -8.14 -9.72
C ILE A 174 -6.30 -7.60 -8.46
N ILE A 175 -5.99 -6.37 -8.10
CA ILE A 175 -6.52 -5.70 -6.91
C ILE A 175 -7.84 -4.99 -7.24
N VAL A 176 -7.90 -4.33 -8.40
CA VAL A 176 -9.13 -3.76 -8.97
C VAL A 176 -9.10 -3.90 -10.49
N GLY A 177 -10.25 -4.16 -11.12
CA GLY A 177 -10.39 -4.21 -12.57
C GLY A 177 -10.97 -2.93 -13.18
N ASP A 178 -10.48 -2.53 -14.34
CA ASP A 178 -11.08 -1.48 -15.17
C ASP A 178 -12.56 -1.78 -15.49
N GLY A 179 -13.41 -0.76 -15.37
CA GLY A 179 -14.85 -0.86 -15.60
C GLY A 179 -15.65 -1.50 -14.45
N GLU A 180 -15.00 -2.07 -13.43
CA GLU A 180 -15.69 -2.64 -12.28
C GLU A 180 -16.28 -1.55 -11.37
N PRO A 181 -17.39 -1.83 -10.66
CA PRO A 181 -17.82 -0.94 -9.59
C PRO A 181 -16.72 -0.83 -8.52
N GLY A 182 -16.50 0.38 -8.02
CA GLY A 182 -15.51 0.63 -6.98
C GLY A 182 -16.15 1.19 -5.71
N ASP A 183 -16.03 0.43 -4.62
CA ASP A 183 -16.53 0.76 -3.29
C ASP A 183 -15.42 0.87 -2.23
N SER A 184 -14.15 0.72 -2.61
CA SER A 184 -13.01 0.87 -1.69
C SER A 184 -11.91 1.79 -2.24
N LEU A 185 -11.16 2.43 -1.34
CA LEU A 185 -9.85 3.00 -1.62
C LEU A 185 -8.77 2.16 -0.93
N PHE A 186 -7.55 2.25 -1.43
CA PHE A 186 -6.41 1.48 -0.94
C PHE A 186 -5.20 2.37 -0.74
N VAL A 187 -4.52 2.22 0.40
CA VAL A 187 -3.20 2.82 0.66
C VAL A 187 -2.15 1.71 0.71
N ILE A 188 -1.04 1.89 0.02
CA ILE A 188 0.04 0.90 -0.04
C ILE A 188 0.89 1.03 1.22
N SER A 189 0.80 0.04 2.13
CA SER A 189 1.63 -0.01 3.33
C SER A 189 2.97 -0.71 3.08
N SER A 190 3.01 -1.66 2.15
CA SER A 190 4.25 -2.29 1.68
C SER A 190 4.10 -2.81 0.25
N GLY A 191 5.22 -2.84 -0.50
CA GLY A 191 5.27 -3.35 -1.87
C GLY A 191 4.95 -2.31 -2.94
N ARG A 192 4.73 -2.78 -4.18
CA ARG A 192 4.44 -1.99 -5.37
C ARG A 192 3.29 -2.58 -6.18
N VAL A 193 2.57 -1.70 -6.86
CA VAL A 193 1.46 -2.06 -7.75
C VAL A 193 1.61 -1.33 -9.09
N LYS A 194 1.05 -1.90 -10.15
CA LYS A 194 1.03 -1.33 -11.49
C LYS A 194 -0.41 -1.02 -11.90
N ALA A 195 -0.64 0.21 -12.35
CA ALA A 195 -1.92 0.66 -12.86
C ALA A 195 -1.89 0.65 -14.40
N PHE A 196 -2.89 0.00 -15.00
CA PHE A 196 -3.07 -0.14 -16.43
C PHE A 196 -4.36 0.52 -16.87
N VAL A 197 -4.30 1.35 -17.90
CA VAL A 197 -5.46 2.04 -18.46
C VAL A 197 -5.79 1.48 -19.84
N LYS A 198 -7.07 1.45 -20.18
CA LYS A 198 -7.54 1.01 -21.49
C LYS A 198 -7.51 2.18 -22.47
N GLY A 199 -6.66 2.11 -23.50
CA GLY A 199 -6.63 3.10 -24.57
C GLY A 199 -7.80 2.95 -25.56
N ALA A 200 -7.95 3.93 -26.47
CA ALA A 200 -9.05 3.98 -27.45
C ALA A 200 -9.15 2.71 -28.34
N GLY A 201 -8.03 2.03 -28.62
CA GLY A 201 -7.99 0.76 -29.35
C GLY A 201 -8.29 -0.49 -28.52
N GLY A 202 -8.74 -0.35 -27.27
CA GLY A 202 -9.04 -1.45 -26.36
C GLY A 202 -7.81 -2.15 -25.75
N ARG A 203 -6.59 -1.69 -26.05
CA ARG A 203 -5.34 -2.20 -25.49
C ARG A 203 -5.05 -1.56 -24.14
N TYR A 204 -4.62 -2.38 -23.18
CA TYR A 204 -4.15 -1.89 -21.89
C TYR A 204 -2.69 -1.45 -21.99
N THR A 205 -2.38 -0.27 -21.46
CA THR A 205 -1.02 0.25 -21.31
C THR A 205 -0.75 0.57 -19.84
N MET A 206 0.49 0.33 -19.38
CA MET A 206 0.88 0.68 -18.03
C MET A 206 0.96 2.21 -17.90
N ALA A 207 0.09 2.80 -17.09
CA ALA A 207 0.08 4.24 -16.86
C ALA A 207 1.10 4.63 -15.78
N ARG A 208 1.13 3.88 -14.66
CA ARG A 208 1.98 4.20 -13.49
C ARG A 208 2.34 2.96 -12.70
N GLU A 209 3.47 3.02 -12.00
CA GLU A 209 3.80 2.16 -10.87
C GLU A 209 3.69 2.97 -9.59
N LEU A 210 3.05 2.41 -8.56
CA LEU A 210 2.84 3.04 -7.26
C LEU A 210 3.48 2.17 -6.18
N GLY A 211 4.13 2.81 -5.20
CA GLY A 211 4.78 2.13 -4.08
C GLY A 211 4.26 2.58 -2.72
N GLU A 212 4.96 2.18 -1.66
CA GLU A 212 4.63 2.53 -0.27
C GLU A 212 4.24 4.02 -0.11
N GLY A 213 3.22 4.29 0.70
CA GLY A 213 2.67 5.63 0.93
C GLY A 213 1.67 6.12 -0.13
N HIS A 214 1.74 5.63 -1.36
CA HIS A 214 0.77 5.99 -2.40
C HIS A 214 -0.60 5.34 -2.12
N PHE A 215 -1.66 5.93 -2.69
CA PHE A 215 -3.02 5.42 -2.59
C PHE A 215 -3.77 5.56 -3.91
N PHE A 216 -4.78 4.72 -4.11
CA PHE A 216 -5.62 4.68 -5.32
C PHE A 216 -7.06 4.26 -4.99
N GLY A 217 -7.97 4.47 -5.95
CA GLY A 217 -9.38 4.07 -5.86
C GLY A 217 -10.32 5.15 -5.35
N GLU A 218 -9.81 6.35 -5.07
CA GLU A 218 -10.53 7.52 -4.57
C GLU A 218 -11.58 8.06 -5.55
N ILE A 219 -11.33 7.97 -6.86
CA ILE A 219 -12.26 8.43 -7.91
C ILE A 219 -13.59 7.70 -7.82
N ALA A 220 -13.54 6.38 -7.63
CA ALA A 220 -14.74 5.57 -7.57
C ALA A 220 -15.59 5.97 -6.36
N ILE A 221 -14.96 6.12 -5.19
CA ILE A 221 -15.62 6.55 -3.96
C ILE A 221 -16.26 7.94 -4.12
N LEU A 222 -15.50 8.94 -4.56
CA LEU A 222 -15.98 10.33 -4.54
C LEU A 222 -16.98 10.68 -5.65
N TYR A 223 -16.83 10.10 -6.83
CA TYR A 223 -17.67 10.44 -7.98
C TYR A 223 -18.66 9.35 -8.37
N GLY A 224 -18.67 8.21 -7.65
CA GLY A 224 -19.54 7.08 -7.98
C GLY A 224 -19.28 6.48 -9.36
N LYS A 225 -18.10 6.72 -9.93
CA LYS A 225 -17.71 6.24 -11.26
C LYS A 225 -17.14 4.81 -11.15
N PRO A 226 -17.28 3.99 -12.21
CA PRO A 226 -16.53 2.74 -12.31
C PRO A 226 -15.02 2.98 -12.19
N ARG A 227 -14.28 1.92 -11.85
CA ARG A 227 -12.81 1.93 -11.86
C ARG A 227 -12.32 2.32 -13.26
N THR A 228 -11.37 3.25 -13.31
CA THR A 228 -10.82 3.79 -14.57
C THR A 228 -9.53 3.11 -15.02
N ALA A 229 -9.04 2.16 -14.22
CA ALA A 229 -7.79 1.44 -14.44
C ALA A 229 -7.85 0.08 -13.75
N THR A 230 -7.16 -0.90 -14.34
CA THR A 230 -6.84 -2.16 -13.68
C THR A 230 -5.57 -1.97 -12.86
N VAL A 231 -5.58 -2.37 -11.59
CA VAL A 231 -4.38 -2.31 -10.74
C VAL A 231 -3.98 -3.73 -10.36
N THR A 232 -2.71 -4.07 -10.59
CA THR A 232 -2.16 -5.39 -10.24
C THR A 232 -0.98 -5.27 -9.30
N ALA A 233 -0.79 -6.26 -8.43
CA ALA A 233 0.38 -6.36 -7.57
C ALA A 233 1.65 -6.62 -8.42
N ALA A 234 2.69 -5.80 -8.26
CA ALA A 234 3.96 -5.96 -8.97
C ALA A 234 4.92 -6.87 -8.19
N ASP A 235 4.88 -6.78 -6.87
CA ASP A 235 5.47 -7.71 -5.91
C ASP A 235 4.43 -8.04 -4.83
N ARG A 236 4.84 -8.82 -3.81
CA ARG A 236 3.95 -9.09 -2.68
C ARG A 236 3.70 -7.78 -1.95
N CYS A 237 2.44 -7.35 -1.90
CA CYS A 237 2.08 -6.06 -1.33
C CYS A 237 1.05 -6.21 -0.20
N GLU A 238 1.09 -5.23 0.69
CA GLU A 238 0.13 -5.07 1.76
C GLU A 238 -0.57 -3.73 1.60
N LEU A 239 -1.91 -3.78 1.57
CA LEU A 239 -2.75 -2.63 1.31
C LEU A 239 -3.69 -2.39 2.50
N LEU A 240 -3.84 -1.13 2.88
CA LEU A 240 -4.85 -0.66 3.81
C LEU A 240 -6.09 -0.26 3.02
N GLU A 241 -7.14 -1.08 3.11
CA GLU A 241 -8.43 -0.85 2.46
C GLU A 241 -9.36 -0.03 3.36
N LEU A 242 -10.02 0.96 2.76
CA LEU A 242 -11.11 1.69 3.38
C LEU A 242 -12.34 1.66 2.46
N GLU A 243 -13.42 1.05 2.93
CA GLU A 243 -14.68 0.95 2.21
C GLU A 243 -15.44 2.28 2.20
N ARG A 244 -16.20 2.54 1.13
CA ARG A 244 -17.04 3.73 0.91
C ARG A 244 -18.01 3.93 2.07
N ALA A 245 -18.71 2.88 2.49
CA ALA A 245 -19.66 2.96 3.60
C ALA A 245 -18.97 3.43 4.89
N THR A 246 -17.74 2.96 5.13
CA THR A 246 -16.90 3.38 6.26
C THR A 246 -16.44 4.82 6.10
N VAL A 247 -16.00 5.23 4.90
CA VAL A 247 -15.67 6.63 4.58
C VAL A 247 -16.85 7.55 4.84
N GLU A 248 -18.05 7.20 4.36
CA GLU A 248 -19.27 7.99 4.54
C GLU A 248 -19.66 8.10 6.01
N THR A 249 -19.57 7.00 6.76
CA THR A 249 -19.83 6.98 8.20
C THR A 249 -18.84 7.87 8.96
N ILE A 250 -17.54 7.77 8.65
CA ILE A 250 -16.52 8.61 9.29
C ILE A 250 -16.75 10.07 8.91
N ALA A 251 -16.98 10.38 7.63
CA ALA A 251 -17.16 11.73 7.13
C ALA A 251 -18.41 12.43 7.69
N ALA A 252 -19.43 11.67 8.11
CA ALA A 252 -20.61 12.23 8.77
C ALA A 252 -20.27 12.86 10.14
N SER A 253 -19.28 12.31 10.86
CA SER A 253 -18.79 12.87 12.13
C SER A 253 -17.51 13.69 11.97
N HIS A 254 -16.78 13.50 10.88
CA HIS A 254 -15.46 14.08 10.62
C HIS A 254 -15.40 14.66 9.20
N PRO A 255 -16.02 15.83 8.92
CA PRO A 255 -16.14 16.38 7.57
C PRO A 255 -14.80 16.58 6.84
N ARG A 256 -13.73 16.83 7.59
CA ARG A 256 -12.34 16.98 7.09
C ARG A 256 -11.89 15.77 6.27
N VAL A 257 -12.34 14.56 6.62
CA VAL A 257 -12.00 13.33 5.89
C VAL A 257 -12.46 13.41 4.43
N ARG A 258 -13.65 13.96 4.20
CA ARG A 258 -14.17 14.16 2.84
C ARG A 258 -13.43 15.27 2.10
N GLU A 259 -13.11 16.37 2.76
CA GLU A 259 -12.39 17.51 2.16
C GLU A 259 -11.01 17.09 1.63
N VAL A 260 -10.25 16.34 2.42
CA VAL A 260 -8.92 15.83 2.03
C VAL A 260 -9.03 14.85 0.87
N LEU A 261 -9.99 13.92 0.89
CA LEU A 261 -10.21 13.04 -0.26
C LEU A 261 -10.55 13.84 -1.53
N GLN A 262 -11.39 14.87 -1.40
CA GLN A 262 -11.80 15.73 -2.52
C GLN A 262 -10.63 16.54 -3.08
N SER A 263 -9.75 17.08 -2.24
CA SER A 263 -8.58 17.83 -2.71
C SER A 263 -7.68 16.97 -3.60
N PHE A 264 -7.46 15.69 -3.23
CA PHE A 264 -6.69 14.76 -4.05
C PHE A 264 -7.38 14.38 -5.35
N CYS A 265 -8.69 14.18 -5.34
CA CYS A 265 -9.47 13.94 -6.55
C CYS A 265 -9.38 15.13 -7.51
N ASN A 266 -9.56 16.35 -7.01
CA ASN A 266 -9.49 17.56 -7.82
C ASN A 266 -8.08 17.77 -8.41
N ALA A 267 -7.01 17.47 -7.66
CA ALA A 267 -5.65 17.53 -8.20
C ALA A 267 -5.40 16.52 -9.34
N ARG A 268 -6.14 15.40 -9.36
CA ARG A 268 -6.03 14.36 -10.41
C ARG A 268 -6.94 14.62 -11.61
N VAL A 269 -8.07 15.30 -11.41
CA VAL A 269 -9.06 15.61 -12.47
C VAL A 269 -8.85 17.01 -13.08
N GLY A 270 -8.40 17.97 -12.30
CA GLY A 270 -8.27 19.39 -12.65
C GLY A 270 -7.09 19.75 -13.56
N GLY A 271 -6.30 18.77 -14.01
CA GLY A 271 -5.30 18.98 -15.06
C GLY A 271 -5.88 19.09 -16.47
N GLY A 272 -7.21 19.03 -16.63
CA GLY A 272 -7.90 18.99 -17.93
C GLY A 272 -8.99 20.05 -18.12
N MET A 273 -8.76 21.28 -17.66
CA MET A 273 -9.55 22.46 -18.10
C MET A 273 -8.68 23.48 -18.80
#